data_AF-A0ABD7QZ09-F1
#
_entry.id   AF-A0ABD7QZ09-F1
#
_cell.length_a   1.000
_cell.length_b   1.000
_cell.length_c   1.000
_cell.angle_alpha   90.00
_cell.angle_beta   90.00
_cell.angle_gamma   90.00
#
_symmetry.space_group_name_H-M   'P 1'
#
loop_
_entity.id
_entity.type
_entity.pdbx_description
1 polymer ?
#
loop_
_entity_poly.entity_id
_entity_poly.type
_entity_poly.pdbx_seq_one_letter_code
_entity_poly.pdbx_strand_id
1 'polypeptide(L)'
;MSGAFADWGTPGFSARFRIGDDQPAALVSFVASGGALADGPDDPQPLVELTTIGHGRFPGGYRHVDSTAGARLRPVSWRVSDDATDPWFRIVQADAATGLQVE
;
A
#
# COMPACT_ATOMS: atom_id res chain seq x y z
N MET A 1 10.70 -15.64 -2.75
CA MET A 1 9.56 -15.05 -3.48
C MET A 1 9.94 -13.61 -3.75
N SER A 2 10.08 -13.17 -5.01
CA SER A 2 10.23 -11.74 -5.26
C SER A 2 8.87 -11.09 -5.01
N GLY A 3 8.79 -10.15 -4.08
CA GLY A 3 7.59 -9.32 -3.94
C GLY A 3 7.31 -8.64 -5.28
N ALA A 4 6.06 -8.67 -5.74
CA ALA A 4 5.68 -7.90 -6.90
C ALA A 4 5.82 -6.41 -6.57
N PHE A 5 6.40 -5.63 -7.47
CA PHE A 5 6.52 -4.18 -7.35
C PHE A 5 5.73 -3.49 -8.46
N ALA A 6 5.22 -2.30 -8.17
CA ALA A 6 4.72 -1.37 -9.17
C ALA A 6 5.40 -0.01 -8.99
N ASP A 7 5.90 0.53 -10.09
CA ASP A 7 6.64 1.78 -10.10
C ASP A 7 5.78 2.89 -10.73
N TRP A 8 5.79 4.08 -10.13
CA TRP A 8 5.15 5.28 -10.65
C TRP A 8 6.21 6.34 -10.94
N GLY A 9 6.41 6.63 -12.23
CA GLY A 9 7.28 7.71 -12.68
C GLY A 9 6.50 8.97 -13.03
N THR A 10 7.02 10.12 -12.60
CA THR A 10 6.55 11.45 -13.02
C THR A 10 7.76 12.30 -13.43
N PRO A 11 7.55 13.49 -14.03
CA PRO A 11 8.64 14.42 -14.30
C PRO A 11 9.38 14.87 -13.03
N GLY A 12 8.73 14.86 -11.86
CA GLY A 12 9.31 15.33 -10.59
C GLY A 12 9.88 14.21 -9.71
N PHE A 13 9.31 13.01 -9.76
CA PHE A 13 9.68 11.93 -8.84
C PHE A 13 9.54 10.54 -9.47
N SER A 14 10.10 9.54 -8.80
CA SER A 14 9.82 8.14 -9.02
C SER A 14 9.48 7.48 -7.69
N ALA A 15 8.43 6.67 -7.66
CA ALA A 15 7.98 5.95 -6.50
C ALA A 15 7.91 4.45 -6.80
N ARG A 16 8.22 3.61 -5.81
CA ARG A 16 8.04 2.14 -5.87
C ARG A 16 7.09 1.71 -4.78
N PHE A 17 6.10 0.92 -5.18
CA PHE A 17 5.16 0.27 -4.28
C PHE A 17 5.42 -1.23 -4.26
N ARG A 18 5.47 -1.81 -3.07
CA ARG A 18 5.37 -3.26 -2.91
C ARG A 18 3.90 -3.66 -2.98
N ILE A 19 3.57 -4.62 -3.83
CA ILE A 19 2.21 -5.06 -4.14
C ILE A 19 2.09 -6.60 -4.19
N GLY A 20 2.89 -7.30 -3.38
CA GLY A 20 2.78 -8.75 -3.20
C GLY A 20 1.42 -9.17 -2.64
N ASP A 21 1.04 -10.43 -2.86
CA ASP A 21 -0.23 -11.02 -2.42
C ASP A 21 -0.20 -11.51 -0.96
N ASP A 22 0.91 -11.32 -0.26
CA ASP A 22 1.19 -11.80 1.08
C ASP A 22 1.06 -10.73 2.16
N GLN A 23 1.07 -9.45 1.79
CA GLN A 23 1.01 -8.31 2.69
C GLN A 23 0.20 -7.13 2.11
N PRO A 24 -0.21 -6.14 2.93
CA PRO A 24 -0.73 -4.87 2.42
C PRO A 24 0.30 -4.17 1.51
N ALA A 25 -0.21 -3.39 0.56
CA ALA A 25 0.62 -2.53 -0.27
C ALA A 25 1.41 -1.56 0.61
N ALA A 26 2.63 -1.22 0.19
CA ALA A 26 3.48 -0.26 0.90
C ALA A 26 4.26 0.60 -0.09
N LEU A 27 4.42 1.90 0.20
CA LEU A 27 5.38 2.76 -0.49
C LEU A 27 6.77 2.46 0.08
N VAL A 28 7.66 1.92 -0.74
CA VAL A 28 8.99 1.44 -0.29
C VAL A 28 10.16 2.29 -0.78
N SER A 29 9.93 3.13 -1.80
CA SER A 29 10.91 4.11 -2.26
C SER A 29 10.20 5.32 -2.87
N PHE A 30 10.71 6.52 -2.59
CA PHE A 30 10.27 7.77 -3.17
C PHE A 30 11.49 8.66 -3.37
N VAL A 31 11.82 8.96 -4.61
CA VAL A 31 13.05 9.68 -5.00
C VAL A 31 12.73 10.72 -6.07
N ALA A 32 13.61 11.71 -6.25
CA ALA A 32 13.52 12.61 -7.39
C ALA A 32 13.61 11.83 -8.70
N SER A 33 13.04 12.38 -9.78
CA SER A 33 13.08 11.74 -11.10
C SER A 33 14.54 11.46 -11.53
N GLY A 34 14.80 10.26 -12.03
CA GLY A 34 16.15 9.78 -12.35
C GLY A 34 16.93 9.18 -11.16
N GLY A 35 16.39 9.23 -9.95
CA GLY A 35 16.93 8.53 -8.79
C GLY A 35 16.74 7.01 -8.87
N ALA A 36 17.65 6.24 -8.25
CA ALA A 36 17.54 4.79 -8.19
C ALA A 36 16.49 4.38 -7.15
N LEU A 37 15.50 3.59 -7.57
CA LEU A 37 14.48 3.02 -6.68
C LEU A 37 15.08 1.88 -5.84
N ALA A 38 14.68 1.82 -4.58
CA ALA A 38 15.00 0.73 -3.67
C ALA A 38 13.76 -0.12 -3.34
N ASP A 39 13.98 -1.37 -2.95
CA ASP A 39 12.91 -2.30 -2.58
C ASP A 39 12.37 -2.06 -1.16
N GLY A 40 13.01 -1.17 -0.40
CA GLY A 40 12.70 -0.82 0.98
C GLY A 40 13.04 -1.92 1.99
N PRO A 41 12.64 -1.76 3.26
CA PRO A 41 12.86 -2.75 4.31
C PRO A 41 12.00 -4.01 4.11
N ASP A 42 12.37 -5.12 4.74
CA ASP A 42 11.60 -6.38 4.66
C ASP A 42 10.18 -6.23 5.22
N ASP A 43 10.00 -5.45 6.29
CA ASP A 43 8.70 -5.15 6.93
C ASP A 43 8.34 -3.66 6.79
N PRO A 44 7.79 -3.23 5.64
CA PRO A 44 7.47 -1.84 5.37
C PRO A 44 6.13 -1.45 5.98
N GLN A 45 5.98 -0.16 6.29
CA GLN A 45 4.70 0.38 6.76
C GLN A 45 3.61 0.24 5.67
N PRO A 46 2.42 -0.29 6.02
CA PRO A 46 1.29 -0.33 5.09
C PRO A 46 0.93 1.06 4.55
N LEU A 47 0.56 1.12 3.28
CA LEU A 47 0.17 2.36 2.58
C LEU A 47 -1.11 2.96 3.17
N VAL A 48 -2.01 2.11 3.67
CA VAL A 48 -3.29 2.52 4.26
C VAL A 48 -3.36 2.01 5.70
N GLU A 49 -3.61 2.93 6.62
CA GLU A 49 -3.90 2.61 8.00
C GLU A 49 -5.42 2.59 8.23
N LEU A 50 -5.94 1.50 8.80
CA LEU A 50 -7.35 1.34 9.09
C LEU A 50 -7.63 1.38 10.57
N THR A 51 -8.47 2.35 10.95
CA THR A 51 -8.98 2.53 12.30
C THR A 51 -10.38 1.92 12.43
N THR A 52 -10.53 0.86 13.23
CA THR A 52 -11.81 0.11 13.31
C THR A 52 -12.11 -0.36 14.74
N ILE A 53 -13.35 -0.15 15.20
CA ILE A 53 -13.82 -0.61 16.51
C ILE A 53 -14.05 -2.13 16.48
N GLY A 54 -13.67 -2.85 17.53
CA GLY A 54 -13.86 -4.30 17.65
C GLY A 54 -12.90 -5.15 16.83
N HIS A 55 -11.92 -4.53 16.17
CA HIS A 55 -11.02 -5.18 15.22
C HIS A 55 -9.52 -4.94 15.49
N GLY A 56 -9.14 -4.43 16.68
CA GLY A 56 -7.74 -4.21 17.05
C GLY A 56 -6.90 -5.51 17.10
N ARG A 57 -5.58 -5.42 16.93
CA ARG A 57 -4.66 -6.58 16.95
C ARG A 57 -4.26 -7.07 18.36
N PHE A 58 -4.56 -6.31 19.43
CA PHE A 58 -4.05 -6.63 20.77
C PHE A 58 -5.16 -6.66 21.83
N PRO A 59 -5.30 -7.77 22.60
CA PRO A 59 -6.19 -7.82 23.76
C PRO A 59 -5.57 -7.00 24.90
N GLY A 60 -5.76 -5.68 24.86
CA GLY A 60 -5.25 -4.76 25.88
C GLY A 60 -5.00 -3.33 25.41
N GLY A 61 -5.04 -3.08 24.10
CA GLY A 61 -4.95 -1.72 23.57
C GLY A 61 -6.31 -1.23 23.10
N TYR A 62 -6.85 -0.17 23.71
CA TYR A 62 -7.91 0.67 23.10
C TYR A 62 -7.42 1.45 21.87
N ARG A 63 -6.29 1.04 21.30
CA ARG A 63 -5.71 1.65 20.12
C ARG A 63 -6.52 1.15 18.94
N HIS A 64 -7.28 2.05 18.34
CA HIS A 64 -8.07 1.75 17.16
C HIS A 64 -7.19 1.53 15.91
N VAL A 65 -5.87 1.70 16.02
CA VAL A 65 -4.85 1.49 14.99
C VAL A 65 -4.37 0.03 14.94
N ASP A 66 -3.61 -0.35 13.90
CA ASP A 66 -3.15 -1.73 13.66
C ASP A 66 -4.27 -2.77 13.67
N SER A 67 -5.37 -2.48 12.98
CA SER A 67 -6.51 -3.39 12.95
C SER A 67 -6.20 -4.70 12.23
N THR A 68 -6.85 -5.78 12.67
CA THR A 68 -6.89 -7.07 11.97
C THR A 68 -7.42 -6.89 10.55
N ALA A 69 -8.36 -5.96 10.32
CA ALA A 69 -8.85 -5.63 8.99
C ALA A 69 -7.74 -5.03 8.11
N GLY A 70 -7.01 -4.02 8.61
CA GLY A 70 -5.87 -3.42 7.90
C GLY A 70 -4.76 -4.43 7.59
N ALA A 71 -4.44 -5.30 8.55
CA ALA A 71 -3.46 -6.38 8.37
C ALA A 71 -3.81 -7.40 7.28
N ARG A 72 -5.10 -7.59 6.99
CA ARG A 72 -5.60 -8.55 6.00
C ARG A 72 -5.73 -7.95 4.60
N LEU A 73 -5.57 -6.64 4.44
CA LEU A 73 -5.61 -6.02 3.12
C LEU A 73 -4.57 -6.67 2.20
N ARG A 74 -5.01 -7.03 0.99
CA ARG A 74 -4.14 -7.50 -0.09
C ARG A 74 -4.37 -6.68 -1.35
N PRO A 75 -3.30 -6.28 -2.05
CA PRO A 75 -3.41 -5.65 -3.37
C PRO A 75 -4.23 -6.53 -4.34
N VAL A 76 -5.14 -5.89 -5.07
CA VAL A 76 -5.99 -6.55 -6.06
C VAL A 76 -5.70 -6.02 -7.46
N SER A 77 -5.52 -4.71 -7.58
CA SER A 77 -5.16 -4.07 -8.85
C SER A 77 -4.52 -2.71 -8.60
N TRP A 78 -3.84 -2.18 -9.61
CA TRP A 78 -3.36 -0.81 -9.60
C TRP A 78 -3.57 -0.19 -10.98
N ARG A 79 -3.71 1.14 -11.04
CA ARG A 79 -3.88 1.92 -12.26
C ARG A 79 -3.20 3.26 -12.13
N VAL A 80 -2.82 3.82 -13.27
CA VAL A 80 -2.30 5.18 -13.40
C VAL A 80 -3.29 6.00 -14.24
N SER A 81 -3.33 7.31 -14.01
CA SER A 81 -4.07 8.23 -14.87
C SER A 81 -3.51 8.21 -16.30
N ASP A 82 -4.39 8.18 -17.29
CA ASP A 82 -4.03 8.42 -18.69
C ASP A 82 -3.93 9.93 -19.01
N ASP A 83 -4.40 10.79 -18.08
CA ASP A 83 -4.36 12.24 -18.21
C ASP A 83 -3.09 12.81 -17.58
N ALA A 84 -2.20 13.32 -18.42
CA ALA A 84 -0.95 13.93 -17.98
C ALA A 84 -1.14 15.25 -17.21
N THR A 85 -2.33 15.86 -17.27
CA THR A 85 -2.65 17.12 -16.57
C THR A 85 -3.19 16.90 -15.16
N ASP A 86 -3.66 15.69 -14.84
CA ASP A 86 -4.08 15.26 -13.51
C ASP A 86 -3.52 13.86 -13.19
N PRO A 87 -2.21 13.76 -12.91
CA PRO A 87 -1.55 12.48 -12.72
C PRO A 87 -1.87 11.89 -11.35
N TRP A 88 -2.39 10.66 -11.34
CA TRP A 88 -2.59 9.86 -10.13
C TRP A 88 -2.13 8.43 -10.36
N PHE A 89 -1.79 7.76 -9.26
CA PHE A 89 -1.52 6.32 -9.21
C PHE A 89 -2.32 5.73 -8.06
N ARG A 90 -3.11 4.70 -8.36
CA ARG A 90 -4.10 4.16 -7.43
C ARG A 90 -3.90 2.66 -7.27
N ILE A 91 -3.96 2.18 -6.02
CA ILE A 91 -3.81 0.77 -5.67
C ILE A 91 -5.06 0.34 -4.92
N VAL A 92 -5.84 -0.57 -5.51
CA VAL A 92 -6.99 -1.17 -4.83
C VAL A 92 -6.51 -2.33 -3.98
N GLN A 93 -6.92 -2.35 -2.72
CA GLN A 93 -6.67 -3.45 -1.79
C GLN A 93 -7.97 -3.95 -1.20
N ALA A 94 -8.02 -5.25 -0.86
CA ALA A 94 -9.21 -5.87 -0.29
C ALA A 94 -8.89 -6.73 0.94
N ASP A 95 -9.78 -6.72 1.93
CA ASP A 95 -9.85 -7.74 2.98
C ASP A 95 -10.90 -8.79 2.58
N ALA A 96 -10.45 -9.93 2.07
CA ALA A 96 -11.33 -10.99 1.58
C ALA A 96 -12.29 -11.56 2.65
N ALA A 97 -11.96 -11.43 3.94
CA ALA A 97 -12.80 -11.94 5.01
C ALA A 97 -14.02 -11.05 5.32
N THR A 98 -13.95 -9.77 4.99
CA THR A 98 -15.03 -8.79 5.25
C THR A 98 -15.63 -8.22 3.96
N GLY A 99 -14.93 -8.36 2.83
CA GLY A 99 -15.27 -7.70 1.57
C GLY A 99 -14.89 -6.22 1.54
N LEU A 100 -14.24 -5.69 2.58
CA LEU A 100 -13.78 -4.31 2.62
C LEU A 100 -12.79 -4.05 1.48
N GLN A 101 -12.98 -2.94 0.77
CA GLN A 101 -12.05 -2.43 -0.24
C GLN A 101 -11.61 -1.01 0.09
N VAL A 102 -10.34 -0.72 -0.20
CA VAL A 102 -9.72 0.60 -0.04
C VAL A 102 -8.89 0.92 -1.28
N GLU A 103 -8.73 2.20 -1.58
CA GLU A 103 -7.94 2.71 -2.71
C GLU A 103 -7.19 4.00 -2.35
#